data_AF-A0A9D0VHY2-F1
#
_entry.id   AF-A0A9D0VHY2-F1
#
_cell.length_a   1.000
_cell.length_b   1.000
_cell.length_c   1.000
_cell.angle_alpha   90.00
_cell.angle_beta   90.00
_cell.angle_gamma   90.00
#
_symmetry.space_group_name_H-M   'P 1'
#
loop_
_entity.id
_entity.type
_entity.pdbx_description
1 polymer ?
#
loop_
_entity_poly.entity_id
_entity_poly.type
_entity_poly.pdbx_seq_one_letter_code
_entity_poly.pdbx_strand_id
1 'polypeptide(L)'
;MHWALLPRPDAILAAIEDQDGARQRLLKELPPPRRVTPLRPRGSTHDLEALLAHEIPRLPAIDVPAVTWGRWPSIPPRRRLRLGSCALPPHEPLIRIHPVLDHRTVPAWFVRFILFHELLHLAFPPEEVGTRRWLHPPAFRRAEASHLDHDRALAWERAHLDELILRCRQRRAGAR
;
A
#
# COMPACT_ATOMS: atom_id res chain seq x y z
N MET A 1 20.52 0.39 17.25
CA MET A 1 21.17 1.70 17.11
C MET A 1 20.17 2.66 16.48
N HIS A 2 19.84 3.70 17.24
CA HIS A 2 18.62 4.52 17.21
C HIS A 2 18.75 5.64 16.16
N TRP A 3 17.82 5.77 15.21
CA TRP A 3 17.87 6.79 14.14
C TRP A 3 17.19 8.13 14.51
N ALA A 4 16.81 8.33 15.78
CA ALA A 4 16.31 9.61 16.25
C ALA A 4 17.47 10.54 16.60
N LEU A 5 17.93 11.34 15.63
CA LEU A 5 18.58 12.67 15.78
C LEU A 5 19.18 13.21 14.46
N LEU A 6 18.52 13.00 13.31
CA LEU A 6 18.80 13.86 12.17
C LEU A 6 17.93 15.13 12.30
N PRO A 7 18.51 16.34 12.29
CA PRO A 7 17.73 17.57 12.28
C PRO A 7 16.80 17.57 11.06
N ARG A 8 15.61 18.16 11.21
CA ARG A 8 14.66 18.31 10.10
C ARG A 8 15.39 18.94 8.90
N PRO A 9 15.14 18.51 7.64
CA PRO A 9 15.84 19.03 6.46
C PRO A 9 15.85 20.56 6.39
N ASP A 10 14.76 21.17 6.85
CA ASP A 10 14.50 22.60 6.96
C ASP A 10 15.52 23.31 7.88
N ALA A 11 16.01 22.65 8.92
CA ALA A 11 16.98 23.20 9.87
C ALA A 11 18.42 23.19 9.33
N ILE A 12 18.77 22.28 8.42
CA ILE A 12 20.08 22.26 7.74
C ILE A 12 20.15 23.38 6.68
N LEU A 13 19.03 23.67 6.02
CA LEU A 13 18.94 24.69 4.97
C LEU A 13 18.92 26.14 5.48
N ALA A 14 18.64 26.36 6.76
CA ALA A 14 18.59 27.69 7.36
C ALA A 14 19.96 28.22 7.85
N ALA A 15 20.96 27.35 7.98
CA ALA A 15 22.27 27.69 8.55
C ALA A 15 23.37 28.03 7.51
N ILE A 16 23.05 28.01 6.22
CA ILE A 16 24.01 28.35 5.15
C ILE A 16 23.68 29.76 4.67
N GLU A 17 24.46 30.75 5.12
CA GLU A 17 24.50 32.06 4.47
C GLU A 17 24.96 31.87 3.01
N ASP A 18 24.11 32.26 2.06
CA ASP A 18 24.31 31.99 0.63
C ASP A 18 25.24 33.04 0.01
N GLN A 19 26.54 32.96 0.29
CA GLN A 19 27.50 33.90 -0.29
C GLN A 19 27.93 33.59 -1.74
N ASP A 20 27.66 32.40 -2.29
CA ASP A 20 28.16 32.02 -3.63
C ASP A 20 27.20 31.15 -4.47
N GLY A 21 25.89 31.22 -4.20
CA GLY A 21 24.88 30.39 -4.87
C GLY A 21 25.04 28.88 -4.60
N ALA A 22 25.80 28.53 -3.55
CA ALA A 22 26.02 27.16 -3.10
C ALA A 22 24.70 26.53 -2.64
N ARG A 23 23.80 27.34 -2.05
CA ARG A 23 22.45 26.90 -1.66
C ARG A 23 21.63 26.45 -2.87
N GLN A 24 21.68 27.19 -3.97
CA GLN A 24 20.93 26.88 -5.18
C GLN A 24 21.48 25.63 -5.89
N ARG A 25 22.79 25.38 -5.81
CA ARG A 25 23.41 24.16 -6.33
C ARG A 25 23.05 22.94 -5.48
N LEU A 26 23.14 23.06 -4.15
CA LEU A 26 22.73 22.01 -3.22
C LEU A 26 21.25 21.64 -3.38
N LEU A 27 20.35 22.62 -3.50
CA LEU A 27 18.91 22.38 -3.73
C LEU A 27 18.61 21.63 -5.05
N LYS A 28 19.46 21.79 -6.08
CA LYS A 28 19.32 21.06 -7.36
C LYS A 28 19.85 19.63 -7.26
N GLU A 29 20.83 19.38 -6.40
CA GLU A 29 21.40 18.05 -6.17
C GLU A 29 20.64 17.23 -5.12
N LEU A 30 19.86 17.88 -4.25
CA LEU A 30 18.97 17.19 -3.34
C LEU A 30 17.89 16.41 -4.12
N PRO A 31 17.61 15.15 -3.74
CA PRO A 31 16.49 14.42 -4.31
C PRO A 31 15.21 15.24 -4.12
N PRO A 32 14.31 15.29 -5.13
CA PRO A 32 13.10 16.09 -5.03
C PRO A 32 12.34 15.74 -3.76
N PRO A 33 11.78 16.74 -3.05
CA PRO A 33 11.06 16.49 -1.81
C PRO A 33 9.98 15.46 -2.08
N ARG A 34 9.98 14.42 -1.25
CA ARG A 34 9.10 13.29 -1.43
C ARG A 34 7.67 13.78 -1.37
N ARG A 35 6.89 13.59 -2.45
CA ARG A 35 5.47 13.97 -2.46
C ARG A 35 4.73 13.13 -1.42
N VAL A 36 4.46 13.72 -0.25
CA VAL A 36 3.61 13.13 0.77
C VAL A 36 2.19 13.07 0.19
N THR A 37 1.75 11.88 -0.19
CA THR A 37 0.36 11.69 -0.63
C THR A 37 -0.51 11.73 0.61
N PRO A 38 -1.51 12.62 0.69
CA PRO A 38 -2.35 12.69 1.88
C PRO A 38 -3.12 11.37 2.02
N LEU A 39 -3.08 10.79 3.21
CA LEU A 39 -3.77 9.53 3.50
C LEU A 39 -5.29 9.72 3.46
N ARG A 40 -5.98 8.75 2.87
CA ARG A 40 -7.44 8.68 2.74
C ARG A 40 -7.88 7.27 3.13
N PRO A 41 -7.93 6.96 4.43
CA PRO A 41 -8.32 5.62 4.91
C PRO A 41 -9.83 5.38 4.82
N ARG A 42 -10.64 6.43 4.96
CA ARG A 42 -12.11 6.36 4.87
C ARG A 42 -12.58 6.45 3.43
N GLY A 43 -13.24 5.38 2.98
CA GLY A 43 -13.94 5.32 1.71
C GLY A 43 -15.40 5.73 1.86
N SER A 44 -16.15 5.59 0.76
CA SER A 44 -17.59 5.76 0.70
C SER A 44 -18.37 4.62 1.38
N THR A 45 -17.80 3.42 1.39
CA THR A 45 -18.42 2.21 1.94
C THR A 45 -17.59 1.64 3.09
N HIS A 46 -16.27 1.60 2.95
CA HIS A 46 -15.39 0.91 3.88
C HIS A 46 -14.39 1.87 4.55
N ASP A 47 -14.20 1.71 5.86
CA ASP A 47 -13.14 2.40 6.62
C ASP A 47 -11.94 1.47 6.78
N LEU A 48 -10.84 1.74 6.05
CA LEU A 48 -9.68 0.87 6.04
C LEU A 48 -8.95 0.83 7.40
N GLU A 49 -8.97 1.91 8.19
CA GLU A 49 -8.34 1.90 9.51
C GLU A 49 -9.09 0.97 10.46
N ALA A 50 -10.42 1.04 10.45
CA ALA A 50 -11.26 0.15 11.26
C ALA A 50 -11.08 -1.33 10.86
N LEU A 51 -11.01 -1.60 9.56
CA LEU A 51 -10.79 -2.97 9.06
C LEU A 51 -9.37 -3.47 9.35
N LEU A 52 -8.35 -2.62 9.21
CA LEU A 52 -6.95 -2.95 9.50
C LEU A 52 -6.76 -3.25 11.00
N ALA A 53 -7.36 -2.44 11.87
CA ALA A 53 -7.32 -2.64 13.32
C ALA A 53 -7.86 -4.02 13.74
N HIS A 54 -8.78 -4.58 12.96
CA HIS A 54 -9.32 -5.91 13.19
C HIS A 54 -8.31 -7.02 12.85
N GLU A 55 -7.37 -6.78 11.93
CA GLU A 55 -6.39 -7.77 11.47
C GLU A 55 -5.06 -7.74 12.21
N ILE A 56 -4.62 -6.58 12.70
CA ILE A 56 -3.33 -6.42 13.40
C ILE A 56 -3.10 -7.49 14.50
N PRO A 57 -4.08 -7.85 15.36
CA PRO A 57 -3.85 -8.84 16.42
C PRO A 57 -3.52 -10.25 15.93
N ARG A 58 -3.72 -10.55 14.64
CA ARG A 58 -3.44 -11.87 14.03
C ARG A 58 -1.99 -12.02 13.55
N LEU A 59 -1.24 -10.91 13.48
CA LEU A 59 0.14 -10.94 13.01
C LEU A 59 1.13 -10.95 14.17
N PRO A 60 2.34 -11.51 13.98
CA PRO A 60 3.45 -11.30 14.91
C PRO A 60 3.74 -9.79 15.04
N ALA A 61 4.46 -9.39 16.09
CA ALA A 61 4.77 -7.98 16.35
C ALA A 61 5.37 -7.29 15.11
N ILE A 62 4.56 -6.43 14.48
CA ILE A 62 4.91 -5.62 13.32
C ILE A 62 4.66 -4.14 13.65
N ASP A 63 5.44 -3.26 13.04
CA ASP A 63 5.13 -1.85 13.02
C ASP A 63 3.83 -1.65 12.23
N VAL A 64 2.82 -1.03 12.86
CA VAL A 64 1.51 -0.81 12.24
C VAL A 64 1.69 0.15 11.06
N PRO A 65 1.40 -0.28 9.81
CA PRO A 65 1.54 0.57 8.65
C PRO A 65 0.43 1.62 8.60
N ALA A 66 0.73 2.75 7.97
CA ALA A 66 -0.33 3.62 7.47
C ALA A 66 -1.15 2.90 6.39
N VAL A 67 -2.43 3.23 6.26
CA VAL A 67 -3.31 2.64 5.25
C VAL A 67 -4.09 3.71 4.50
N THR A 68 -4.31 3.51 3.21
CA THR A 68 -5.07 4.46 2.38
C THR A 68 -5.73 3.75 1.20
N TRP A 69 -6.83 4.32 0.73
CA TRP A 69 -7.31 4.06 -0.61
C TRP A 69 -6.30 4.58 -1.63
N GLY A 70 -6.02 3.75 -2.63
CA GLY A 70 -5.21 4.10 -3.78
C GLY A 70 -5.93 5.05 -4.73
N ARG A 71 -5.23 5.46 -5.78
CA ARG A 71 -5.82 6.25 -6.87
C ARG A 71 -6.38 5.32 -7.94
N TRP A 72 -7.44 5.74 -8.59
CA TRP A 72 -7.91 5.06 -9.80
C TRP A 72 -6.82 5.12 -10.87
N PRO A 73 -6.50 4.00 -11.54
CA PRO A 73 -5.46 3.97 -12.55
C PRO A 73 -5.93 4.73 -13.81
N SER A 74 -5.03 5.51 -14.42
CA SER A 74 -5.31 6.21 -15.68
C SER A 74 -5.58 5.25 -16.84
N ILE A 75 -5.02 4.05 -16.78
CA ILE A 75 -5.23 2.96 -17.74
C ILE A 75 -5.86 1.78 -17.01
N PRO A 76 -7.08 1.35 -17.39
CA PRO A 76 -7.74 0.25 -16.72
C PRO A 76 -7.02 -1.07 -17.02
N PRO A 77 -7.03 -2.01 -16.06
CA PRO A 77 -6.45 -3.33 -16.25
C PRO A 77 -7.17 -4.11 -17.36
N ARG A 78 -6.42 -4.94 -18.08
CA ARG A 78 -6.96 -5.82 -19.13
C ARG A 78 -7.42 -7.16 -18.57
N ARG A 79 -6.53 -7.91 -17.92
CA ARG A 79 -6.79 -9.30 -17.44
C ARG A 79 -6.45 -9.55 -15.98
N ARG A 80 -5.61 -8.70 -15.38
CA ARG A 80 -5.16 -8.83 -14.00
C ARG A 80 -5.38 -7.52 -13.30
N LEU A 81 -5.91 -7.59 -12.09
CA LEU A 81 -6.15 -6.45 -11.23
C LEU A 81 -5.38 -6.67 -9.93
N ARG A 82 -4.51 -5.72 -9.59
CA ARG A 82 -3.86 -5.70 -8.28
C ARG A 82 -4.81 -5.04 -7.29
N LEU A 83 -5.23 -5.78 -6.27
CA LEU A 83 -6.23 -5.33 -5.30
C LEU A 83 -5.61 -4.55 -4.12
N GLY A 84 -4.34 -4.76 -3.83
CA GLY A 84 -3.60 -4.04 -2.81
C GLY A 84 -2.11 -3.92 -3.13
N SER A 85 -1.40 -3.10 -2.36
CA SER A 85 0.06 -3.09 -2.37
C SER A 85 0.61 -2.57 -1.05
N CYS A 86 1.65 -3.21 -0.54
CA CYS A 86 2.42 -2.73 0.60
C CYS A 86 3.76 -2.12 0.14
N ALA A 87 4.05 -0.90 0.61
CA ALA A 87 5.38 -0.31 0.50
C ALA A 87 6.24 -0.82 1.65
N LEU A 88 7.38 -1.44 1.33
CA LEU A 88 8.31 -2.03 2.29
C LEU A 88 9.48 -1.07 2.61
N PRO A 89 10.24 -1.32 3.71
CA PRO A 89 11.47 -0.59 4.02
C PRO A 89 12.43 -0.48 2.82
N PRO A 90 13.18 0.63 2.68
CA PRO A 90 13.47 1.67 3.69
C PRO A 90 12.44 2.81 3.76
N HIS A 91 11.25 2.63 3.20
CA HIS A 91 10.19 3.62 3.27
C HIS A 91 9.27 3.35 4.46
N GLU A 92 8.59 4.40 4.94
CA GLU A 92 7.50 4.22 5.90
C GLU A 92 6.49 3.20 5.35
N PRO A 93 6.14 2.17 6.14
CA PRO A 93 5.29 1.11 5.67
C PRO A 93 3.89 1.65 5.41
N LEU A 94 3.42 1.49 4.18
CA LEU A 94 2.16 2.05 3.71
C LEU A 94 1.42 1.05 2.82
N ILE A 95 0.24 0.65 3.29
CA ILE A 95 -0.69 -0.20 2.55
C ILE A 95 -1.62 0.68 1.71
N ARG A 96 -1.75 0.32 0.43
CA ARG A 96 -2.69 0.95 -0.50
C ARG A 96 -3.67 -0.09 -0.99
N ILE A 97 -4.97 0.15 -0.80
CA ILE A 97 -6.03 -0.72 -1.31
C ILE A 97 -6.63 -0.11 -2.58
N HIS A 98 -6.86 -0.92 -3.60
CA HIS A 98 -7.41 -0.44 -4.86
C HIS A 98 -8.84 0.10 -4.65
N PRO A 99 -9.17 1.32 -5.13
CA PRO A 99 -10.46 1.97 -4.84
C PRO A 99 -11.68 1.25 -5.43
N VAL A 100 -11.48 0.28 -6.33
CA VAL A 100 -12.55 -0.60 -6.83
C VAL A 100 -13.19 -1.47 -5.75
N LEU A 101 -12.48 -1.68 -4.63
CA LEU A 101 -12.98 -2.42 -3.48
C LEU A 101 -13.85 -1.56 -2.55
N ASP A 102 -13.83 -0.23 -2.70
CA ASP A 102 -14.71 0.67 -1.95
C ASP A 102 -16.11 0.74 -2.58
N HIS A 103 -16.86 -0.35 -2.46
CA HIS A 103 -18.19 -0.48 -3.03
C HIS A 103 -19.09 -1.36 -2.17
N ARG A 104 -20.40 -1.04 -2.12
CA ARG A 104 -21.40 -1.73 -1.27
C ARG A 104 -21.52 -3.23 -1.52
N THR A 105 -21.29 -3.68 -2.75
CA THR A 105 -21.33 -5.10 -3.10
C THR A 105 -20.05 -5.86 -2.73
N VAL A 106 -18.97 -5.15 -2.38
CA VAL A 106 -17.72 -5.74 -1.95
C VAL A 106 -17.82 -5.94 -0.45
N PRO A 107 -17.80 -7.17 0.06
CA PRO A 107 -17.98 -7.40 1.49
C PRO A 107 -16.78 -6.90 2.30
N ALA A 108 -17.04 -6.37 3.50
CA ALA A 108 -15.98 -5.91 4.41
C ALA A 108 -14.97 -7.02 4.77
N TRP A 109 -15.43 -8.27 4.92
CA TRP A 109 -14.56 -9.42 5.19
C TRP A 109 -13.57 -9.69 4.04
N PHE A 110 -13.94 -9.38 2.79
CA PHE A 110 -13.03 -9.52 1.65
C PHE A 110 -11.96 -8.43 1.67
N VAL A 111 -12.35 -7.18 1.98
CA VAL A 111 -11.39 -6.07 2.14
C VAL A 111 -10.41 -6.36 3.28
N ARG A 112 -10.88 -6.93 4.40
CA ARG A 112 -10.03 -7.41 5.50
C ARG A 112 -9.03 -8.46 5.05
N PHE A 113 -9.45 -9.45 4.26
CA PHE A 113 -8.53 -10.44 3.69
C PHE A 113 -7.44 -9.80 2.82
N ILE A 114 -7.79 -8.83 1.96
CA ILE A 114 -6.78 -8.12 1.16
C ILE A 114 -5.84 -7.30 2.06
N LEU A 115 -6.35 -6.63 3.09
CA LEU A 115 -5.51 -5.93 4.07
C LEU A 115 -4.55 -6.89 4.79
N PHE A 116 -5.03 -8.06 5.18
CA PHE A 116 -4.22 -9.11 5.79
C PHE A 116 -3.11 -9.59 4.83
N HIS A 117 -3.43 -9.84 3.56
CA HIS A 117 -2.43 -10.15 2.53
C HIS A 117 -1.35 -9.06 2.44
N GLU A 118 -1.74 -7.79 2.45
CA GLU A 118 -0.79 -6.67 2.40
C GLU A 118 0.04 -6.52 3.68
N LEU A 119 -0.52 -6.86 4.84
CA LEU A 119 0.20 -6.92 6.11
C LEU A 119 1.24 -8.05 6.12
N LEU A 120 0.93 -9.19 5.53
CA LEU A 120 1.87 -10.31 5.45
C LEU A 120 3.15 -9.96 4.69
N HIS A 121 3.12 -9.02 3.73
CA HIS A 121 4.34 -8.55 3.06
C HIS A 121 5.32 -7.85 4.02
N LEU A 122 4.85 -7.28 5.13
CA LEU A 122 5.71 -6.70 6.17
C LEU A 122 6.34 -7.78 7.05
N ALA A 123 5.56 -8.80 7.41
CA ALA A 123 6.02 -9.90 8.25
C ALA A 123 6.95 -10.88 7.49
N PHE A 124 6.73 -11.03 6.18
CA PHE A 124 7.47 -11.93 5.30
C PHE A 124 8.03 -11.12 4.13
N PRO A 125 9.13 -10.36 4.35
CA PRO A 125 9.73 -9.57 3.29
C PRO A 125 10.15 -10.48 2.12
N PRO A 126 10.06 -10.00 0.87
CA PRO A 126 10.37 -10.82 -0.28
C PRO A 126 11.81 -11.32 -0.29
N GLU A 127 12.02 -12.57 -0.70
CA GLU A 127 13.34 -13.15 -0.88
C GLU A 127 13.93 -12.72 -2.23
N GLU A 128 15.20 -12.31 -2.23
CA GLU A 128 15.94 -12.03 -3.46
C GLU A 128 16.63 -13.31 -3.94
N VAL A 129 16.12 -13.89 -5.04
CA VAL A 129 16.71 -15.06 -5.68
C VAL A 129 17.28 -14.62 -7.03
N GLY A 130 18.55 -14.23 -7.03
CA GLY A 130 19.22 -13.64 -8.18
C GLY A 130 18.58 -12.30 -8.57
N THR A 131 18.14 -12.16 -9.83
CA THR A 131 17.44 -10.95 -10.32
C THR A 131 15.94 -10.96 -10.06
N ARG A 132 15.39 -12.04 -9.46
CA ARG A 132 13.96 -12.20 -9.22
C ARG A 132 13.63 -11.99 -7.75
N ARG A 133 12.55 -11.26 -7.50
CA ARG A 133 12.01 -11.05 -6.16
C ARG A 133 10.86 -12.01 -5.92
N TRP A 134 11.01 -12.91 -4.96
CA TRP A 134 9.99 -13.87 -4.57
C TRP A 134 9.10 -13.24 -3.51
N LEU A 135 7.99 -12.64 -3.96
CA LEU A 135 7.07 -11.89 -3.11
C LEU A 135 6.29 -12.77 -2.13
N HIS A 136 6.07 -14.04 -2.46
CA HIS A 136 5.23 -14.97 -1.69
C HIS A 136 5.97 -16.28 -1.36
N PRO A 137 6.99 -16.23 -0.47
CA PRO A 137 7.70 -17.43 -0.04
C PRO A 137 6.75 -18.46 0.62
N PRO A 138 7.16 -19.73 0.79
CA PRO A 138 6.29 -20.74 1.40
C PRO A 138 5.74 -20.36 2.78
N ALA A 139 6.51 -19.64 3.59
CA ALA A 139 6.05 -19.13 4.89
C ALA A 139 4.91 -18.11 4.75
N PHE A 140 5.00 -17.20 3.78
CA PHE A 140 3.91 -16.27 3.44
C PHE A 140 2.64 -17.04 3.09
N ARG A 141 2.72 -18.01 2.18
CA ARG A 141 1.55 -18.78 1.73
C ARG A 141 0.89 -19.57 2.87
N ARG A 142 1.67 -20.11 3.81
CA ARG A 142 1.13 -20.78 5.00
C ARG A 142 0.43 -19.79 5.94
N ALA A 143 0.99 -18.60 6.13
CA ALA A 143 0.38 -17.56 6.96
C ALA A 143 -0.87 -16.97 6.30
N GLU A 144 -0.89 -16.84 4.97
CA GLU A 144 -2.08 -16.43 4.22
C GLU A 144 -3.21 -17.45 4.37
N ALA A 145 -2.88 -18.74 4.25
CA ALA A 145 -3.83 -19.84 4.38
C ALA A 145 -4.43 -20.00 5.79
N SER A 146 -3.83 -19.39 6.83
CA SER A 146 -4.38 -19.44 8.19
C SER A 146 -5.47 -18.40 8.45
N HIS A 147 -5.72 -17.48 7.51
CA HIS A 147 -6.79 -16.50 7.65
C HIS A 147 -8.17 -17.16 7.59
N LEU A 148 -9.07 -16.77 8.51
CA LEU A 148 -10.42 -17.34 8.63
C LEU A 148 -11.19 -17.35 7.31
N ASP A 149 -11.11 -16.25 6.56
CA ASP A 149 -11.80 -16.08 5.28
C ASP A 149 -10.97 -16.49 4.05
N HIS A 150 -9.83 -17.18 4.21
CA HIS A 150 -8.91 -17.49 3.10
C HIS A 150 -9.61 -18.12 1.88
N ASP A 151 -10.23 -19.29 2.07
CA ASP A 151 -10.84 -20.03 0.96
C ASP A 151 -12.03 -19.28 0.36
N ARG A 152 -12.80 -18.61 1.23
CA ARG A 152 -13.94 -17.79 0.82
C ARG A 152 -13.48 -16.59 -0.01
N ALA A 153 -12.36 -15.96 0.36
CA ALA A 153 -11.81 -14.83 -0.36
C ALA A 153 -11.28 -15.23 -1.73
N LEU A 154 -10.54 -16.35 -1.83
CA LEU A 154 -10.08 -16.88 -3.11
C LEU A 154 -11.27 -17.25 -4.03
N ALA A 155 -12.32 -17.84 -3.47
CA ALA A 155 -13.54 -18.15 -4.23
C ALA A 155 -14.25 -16.88 -4.71
N TRP A 156 -14.39 -15.88 -3.84
CA TRP A 156 -15.04 -14.61 -4.16
C TRP A 156 -14.24 -13.83 -5.20
N GLU A 157 -12.91 -13.74 -5.06
CA GLU A 157 -12.04 -13.08 -6.03
C GLU A 157 -12.20 -13.71 -7.41
N ARG A 158 -12.13 -15.03 -7.52
CA ARG A 158 -12.34 -15.74 -8.80
C ARG A 158 -13.69 -15.44 -9.42
N ALA A 159 -14.75 -15.36 -8.61
CA ALA A 159 -16.11 -15.10 -9.09
C ALA A 159 -16.36 -13.65 -9.51
N HIS A 160 -15.65 -12.67 -8.92
CA HIS A 160 -15.93 -11.24 -9.10
C HIS A 160 -14.82 -10.48 -9.84
N LEU A 161 -13.70 -11.12 -10.19
CA LEU A 161 -12.56 -10.45 -10.82
C LEU A 161 -12.94 -9.71 -12.12
N ASP A 162 -13.72 -10.36 -12.98
CA ASP A 162 -14.16 -9.76 -14.25
C ASP A 162 -15.06 -8.54 -14.02
N GLU A 163 -15.93 -8.61 -13.02
CA GLU A 163 -16.77 -7.48 -12.61
C GLU A 163 -15.94 -6.31 -12.10
N LEU A 164 -14.96 -6.56 -11.23
CA LEU A 164 -14.05 -5.53 -10.73
C LEU A 164 -13.24 -4.89 -11.86
N ILE A 165 -12.75 -5.69 -12.81
CA ILE A 165 -12.05 -5.18 -14.00
C ILE A 165 -13.01 -4.32 -14.86
N LEU A 166 -14.25 -4.77 -15.05
CA LEU A 166 -15.26 -4.02 -15.79
C LEU A 166 -15.56 -2.66 -15.14
N ARG A 167 -15.69 -2.61 -13.81
CA ARG A 167 -15.88 -1.36 -13.06
C ARG A 167 -14.75 -0.37 -13.29
N CYS A 168 -13.49 -0.83 -13.30
CA CYS A 168 -12.35 0.01 -13.63
C CYS A 168 -12.45 0.62 -15.04
N ARG A 169 -12.98 -0.13 -16.02
CA ARG A 169 -13.19 0.36 -17.39
C ARG A 169 -14.35 1.37 -17.46
N GLN A 170 -15.46 1.09 -16.81
CA GLN A 170 -16.64 1.95 -16.79
C GLN A 170 -16.37 3.30 -16.11
N ARG A 171 -15.61 3.31 -15.01
CA ARG A 171 -15.18 4.54 -14.32
C ARG A 171 -14.45 5.50 -15.27
N ARG A 172 -13.63 4.97 -16.17
CA ARG A 172 -12.92 5.77 -17.19
C ARG A 172 -13.86 6.31 -18.25
N ALA A 173 -14.84 5.52 -18.68
CA ALA A 173 -15.80 5.95 -19.69
C ALA A 173 -16.69 7.10 -19.20
N GLY A 174 -17.13 7.06 -17.93
CA GLY A 174 -17.94 8.12 -17.32
C GLY A 174 -17.16 9.33 -16.79
N ALA A 175 -15.83 9.34 -16.90
CA ALA A 175 -14.97 10.48 -16.55
C ALA A 175 -14.53 11.29 -17.78
N ARG A 176 -15.10 10.99 -18.95
CA ARG A 176 -14.96 11.74 -20.21
C ARG A 176 -16.26 12.50 -20.47
#